data_AF-A0A8T4IZ03-F1
#
_entry.id   AF-A0A8T4IZ03-F1
#
_cell.length_a   1.000
_cell.length_b   1.000
_cell.length_c   1.000
_cell.angle_alpha   90.00
_cell.angle_beta   90.00
_cell.angle_gamma   90.00
#
_symmetry.space_group_name_H-M   'P 1'
#
loop_
_entity.id
_entity.type
_entity.pdbx_description
1 polymer ?
#
loop_
_entity_poly.entity_id
_entity_poly.type
_entity_poly.pdbx_seq_one_letter_code
_entity_poly.pdbx_strand_id
1 'polypeptide(L)'
;MLQSTQRRAREPLPGTGSEPGSEPGSEPGSEPGSGSGSAPEPLPGPEPEVSEGIGRAVDELDATIAEIRTAIYALQQQPDEAVAGPRTRVLRETGLAAVPLGFRPSVTFVGPVDVRLPEAATKELVAALREALSNAFRHARASRIEVTVDVTAALPDGSDGVLLTVADDGVGVGAPDAGRRSGMRNLARRAENLGGTASWGPGIGPGGAGTTVVWGAPL
;
A
#
# COMPACT_ATOMS: atom_id res chain seq x y z
N MET A 1 -12.30 -49.41 -7.28
CA MET A 1 -10.87 -49.63 -7.60
C MET A 1 -10.10 -48.51 -6.91
N LEU A 2 -9.47 -48.59 -5.73
CA LEU A 2 -8.63 -49.59 -5.05
C LEU A 2 -7.49 -50.13 -5.91
N GLN A 3 -6.31 -49.50 -5.81
CA GLN A 3 -4.95 -50.05 -5.53
C GLN A 3 -4.10 -48.85 -5.06
N SER A 4 -3.51 -48.71 -3.87
CA SER A 4 -2.70 -49.57 -3.00
C SER A 4 -1.37 -50.01 -3.63
N THR A 5 -0.24 -49.38 -3.22
CA THR A 5 1.02 -50.01 -2.75
C THR A 5 2.10 -48.93 -2.53
N GLN A 6 2.61 -48.60 -1.33
CA GLN A 6 3.42 -49.32 -0.32
C GLN A 6 4.95 -49.06 -0.43
N ARG A 7 5.51 -48.56 0.70
CA ARG A 7 6.83 -48.85 1.32
C ARG A 7 8.14 -48.53 0.57
N ARG A 8 9.03 -47.80 1.27
CA ARG A 8 10.18 -48.40 1.99
C ARG A 8 10.88 -47.42 2.94
N ALA A 9 10.85 -47.75 4.23
CA ALA A 9 11.80 -47.31 5.24
C ALA A 9 13.03 -48.24 5.22
N ARG A 10 14.21 -47.70 5.53
CA ARG A 10 15.46 -48.45 5.75
C ARG A 10 16.40 -47.66 6.69
N GLU A 11 16.39 -48.02 7.96
CA GLU A 11 17.59 -48.13 8.82
C GLU A 11 18.09 -49.61 8.74
N PRO A 12 19.19 -50.11 9.38
CA PRO A 12 20.00 -49.54 10.49
C PRO A 12 21.55 -49.82 10.52
N LEU A 13 22.25 -49.18 11.50
CA LEU A 13 23.37 -49.64 12.40
C LEU A 13 24.80 -49.94 11.85
N PRO A 14 25.88 -50.19 12.68
CA PRO A 14 26.12 -50.03 14.14
C PRO A 14 27.51 -49.47 14.60
N GLY A 15 27.65 -49.21 15.92
CA GLY A 15 28.81 -49.58 16.76
C GLY A 15 30.02 -48.61 16.82
N THR A 16 30.85 -48.52 17.87
CA THR A 16 31.05 -49.16 19.18
C THR A 16 32.15 -48.37 19.92
N GLY A 17 32.17 -48.35 21.27
CA GLY A 17 33.42 -48.08 22.00
C GLY A 17 33.24 -47.53 23.42
N SER A 18 33.33 -48.42 24.40
CA SER A 18 33.28 -48.15 25.85
C SER A 18 34.67 -47.92 26.47
N GLU A 19 34.69 -47.09 27.53
CA GLU A 19 35.40 -47.27 28.84
C GLU A 19 36.94 -47.05 28.98
N PRO A 20 37.50 -46.94 30.22
CA PRO A 20 37.47 -45.75 31.11
C PRO A 20 38.90 -45.42 31.67
N GLY A 21 39.05 -44.37 32.51
CA GLY A 21 40.34 -44.09 33.16
C GLY A 21 40.32 -43.02 34.27
N SER A 22 40.22 -43.50 35.51
CA SER A 22 40.86 -43.09 36.78
C SER A 22 41.07 -41.61 37.19
N GLU A 23 40.46 -41.26 38.33
CA GLU A 23 40.76 -40.18 39.31
C GLU A 23 42.14 -40.33 40.03
N PRO A 24 42.54 -39.48 41.01
CA PRO A 24 42.27 -38.06 41.29
C PRO A 24 43.57 -37.23 41.55
N GLY A 25 43.47 -35.90 41.49
CA GLY A 25 44.48 -34.98 42.01
C GLY A 25 43.80 -33.83 42.75
N SER A 26 43.94 -33.80 44.07
CA SER A 26 43.44 -32.74 44.95
C SER A 26 44.51 -31.66 45.15
N GLU A 27 44.18 -30.40 44.85
CA GLU A 27 44.75 -29.24 45.55
C GLU A 27 43.67 -28.15 45.69
N PRO A 28 43.64 -27.40 46.81
CA PRO A 28 42.54 -26.50 47.15
C PRO A 28 42.85 -25.04 46.78
N GLY A 29 41.77 -24.28 46.52
CA GLY A 29 41.72 -22.84 46.77
C GLY A 29 41.61 -21.98 45.53
N SER A 30 40.43 -21.41 45.30
CA SER A 30 40.19 -19.98 45.03
C SER A 30 38.69 -19.73 44.87
N GLU A 31 38.25 -18.59 45.39
CA GLU A 31 36.88 -18.13 45.65
C GLU A 31 35.93 -18.15 44.42
N PRO A 32 34.60 -18.31 44.61
CA PRO A 32 33.65 -18.00 43.55
C PRO A 32 33.42 -16.48 43.52
N GLY A 33 34.10 -15.80 42.60
CA GLY A 33 33.65 -14.48 42.14
C GLY A 33 32.33 -14.65 41.39
N SER A 34 31.25 -14.07 41.91
CA SER A 34 29.96 -13.94 41.22
C SER A 34 30.11 -13.09 39.96
N GLY A 35 30.52 -13.74 38.86
CA GLY A 35 30.46 -13.17 37.51
C GLY A 35 29.01 -13.18 37.04
N SER A 36 28.26 -12.11 37.34
CA SER A 36 27.02 -11.78 36.64
C SER A 36 27.37 -11.53 35.18
N GLY A 37 27.24 -12.56 34.33
CA GLY A 37 27.30 -12.43 32.88
C GLY A 37 26.10 -11.60 32.43
N SER A 38 26.29 -10.29 32.36
CA SER A 38 25.34 -9.37 31.75
C SER A 38 25.21 -9.76 30.27
N ALA A 39 23.99 -10.09 29.84
CA ALA A 39 23.68 -10.17 28.41
C ALA A 39 24.10 -8.85 27.75
N PRO A 40 24.60 -8.85 26.50
CA PRO A 40 24.88 -7.61 25.80
C PRO A 40 23.60 -6.78 25.74
N GLU A 41 23.63 -5.57 26.29
CA GLU A 41 22.54 -4.62 26.13
C GLU A 41 22.28 -4.43 24.62
N PRO A 42 21.01 -4.45 24.18
CA PRO A 42 20.68 -4.13 22.81
C PRO A 42 21.17 -2.71 22.53
N LEU A 43 21.96 -2.55 21.46
CA LEU A 43 22.43 -1.24 21.01
C LEU A 43 21.24 -0.28 20.93
N PRO A 44 21.36 0.94 21.49
CA PRO A 44 20.28 1.91 21.40
C PRO A 44 19.96 2.13 19.92
N GLY A 45 18.67 1.99 19.58
CA GLY A 45 18.16 2.38 18.27
C GLY A 45 18.51 3.85 17.97
N PRO A 46 18.49 4.27 16.70
CA PRO A 46 18.84 5.64 16.33
C PRO A 46 18.09 6.63 17.21
N GLU A 47 18.80 7.65 17.71
CA GLU A 47 18.20 8.69 18.54
C GLU A 47 16.97 9.28 17.82
N PRO A 48 15.86 9.55 18.56
CA PRO A 48 14.58 9.91 17.96
C PRO A 48 14.68 11.12 17.02
N GLU A 49 15.59 12.05 17.28
CA GLU A 49 15.86 13.23 16.45
C GLU A 49 16.45 12.87 15.07
N VAL A 50 17.31 11.85 14.99
CA VAL A 50 17.89 11.35 13.73
C VAL A 50 16.83 10.61 12.92
N SER A 51 15.98 9.83 13.60
CA SER A 51 14.88 9.13 12.95
C SER A 51 13.81 10.09 12.41
N GLU A 52 13.52 11.18 13.12
CA GLU A 52 12.66 12.27 12.64
C GLU A 52 13.28 13.05 11.47
N GLY A 53 14.58 13.33 11.52
CA GLY A 53 15.30 14.03 10.44
C GLY A 53 15.32 13.25 9.13
N ILE A 54 15.55 11.94 9.19
CA ILE A 54 15.48 11.04 8.03
C ILE A 54 14.03 10.96 7.51
N GLY A 55 13.04 10.87 8.40
CA GLY A 55 11.62 10.89 8.01
C GLY A 55 11.25 12.15 7.22
N ARG A 56 11.67 13.32 7.69
CA ARG A 56 11.42 14.60 7.02
C ARG A 56 12.11 14.69 5.64
N ALA A 57 13.34 14.22 5.53
CA ALA A 57 14.06 14.22 4.26
C ALA A 57 13.42 13.27 3.23
N VAL A 58 12.90 12.12 3.68
CA VAL A 58 12.15 11.18 2.83
C VAL A 58 10.83 11.82 2.38
N ASP A 59 10.11 12.50 3.27
CA ASP A 59 8.87 13.20 2.94
C ASP A 59 9.09 14.31 1.89
N GLU A 60 10.18 15.07 1.98
CA GLU A 60 10.55 16.11 1.00
C GLU A 60 10.92 15.49 -0.37
N LEU A 61 11.63 14.37 -0.36
CA LEU A 61 11.93 13.60 -1.57
C LEU A 61 10.65 13.05 -2.21
N ASP A 62 9.70 12.55 -1.43
CA ASP A 62 8.43 12.04 -1.94
C ASP A 62 7.52 13.15 -2.45
N ALA A 63 7.51 14.32 -1.79
CA ALA A 63 6.85 15.51 -2.30
C ALA A 63 7.46 15.92 -3.66
N THR A 64 8.78 15.93 -3.76
CA THR A 64 9.50 16.20 -5.01
C THR A 64 9.21 15.14 -6.07
N ILE A 65 9.13 13.85 -5.71
CA ILE A 65 8.76 12.77 -6.63
C ILE A 65 7.30 12.91 -7.08
N ALA A 66 6.39 13.31 -6.19
CA ALA A 66 5.01 13.60 -6.53
C ALA A 66 4.91 14.81 -7.47
N GLU A 67 5.71 15.85 -7.26
CA GLU A 67 5.81 17.02 -8.15
C GLU A 67 6.42 16.66 -9.50
N ILE A 68 7.50 15.88 -9.54
CA ILE A 68 8.11 15.38 -10.78
C ILE A 68 7.12 14.48 -11.51
N ARG A 69 6.40 13.58 -10.83
CA ARG A 69 5.37 12.75 -11.46
C ARG A 69 4.24 13.63 -11.98
N THR A 70 3.78 14.61 -11.21
CA THR A 70 2.76 15.56 -11.66
C THR A 70 3.24 16.34 -12.89
N ALA A 71 4.52 16.73 -12.94
CA ALA A 71 5.14 17.41 -14.08
C ALA A 71 5.31 16.48 -15.28
N ILE A 72 5.76 15.24 -15.09
CA ILE A 72 5.86 14.22 -16.14
C ILE A 72 4.47 13.91 -16.70
N TYR A 73 3.46 13.75 -15.84
CA TYR A 73 2.08 13.56 -16.27
C TYR A 73 1.56 14.81 -16.98
N ALA A 74 1.84 16.02 -16.50
CA ALA A 74 1.49 17.28 -17.17
C ALA A 74 2.16 17.41 -18.55
N LEU A 75 3.38 16.90 -18.71
CA LEU A 75 4.09 16.84 -20.00
C LEU A 75 3.56 15.72 -20.91
N GLN A 76 3.01 14.65 -20.34
CA GLN A 76 2.30 13.59 -21.07
C GLN A 76 0.85 13.96 -21.41
N GLN A 77 0.32 15.10 -20.93
CA GLN A 77 -0.97 15.63 -21.35
C GLN A 77 -0.86 16.08 -22.81
N GLN A 78 -1.01 15.11 -23.71
CA GLN A 78 -1.13 15.36 -25.13
C GLN A 78 -2.42 16.15 -25.37
N PRO A 79 -2.46 17.03 -26.38
CA PRO A 79 -3.64 17.84 -26.72
C PRO A 79 -4.93 17.05 -27.02
N ASP A 80 -4.84 15.72 -27.08
CA ASP A 80 -5.94 14.77 -27.29
C ASP A 80 -6.79 14.51 -26.02
N GLU A 81 -6.39 15.03 -24.85
CA GLU A 81 -7.15 14.87 -23.60
C GLU A 81 -8.57 15.44 -23.73
N ALA A 82 -8.71 16.67 -24.24
CA ALA A 82 -10.02 17.32 -24.43
C ALA A 82 -10.94 16.58 -25.43
N VAL A 83 -10.35 15.76 -26.32
CA VAL A 83 -11.09 14.97 -27.33
C VAL A 83 -11.49 13.60 -26.79
N ALA A 84 -10.72 13.06 -25.84
CA ALA A 84 -11.02 11.79 -25.19
C ALA A 84 -12.09 11.95 -24.10
N GLY A 85 -13.17 11.19 -24.23
CA GLY A 85 -14.25 11.13 -23.24
C GLY A 85 -13.78 10.61 -21.86
N PRO A 86 -14.54 10.89 -20.79
CA PRO A 86 -14.16 10.55 -19.42
C PRO A 86 -13.72 9.08 -19.21
N ARG A 87 -14.44 8.11 -19.79
CA ARG A 87 -14.06 6.69 -19.67
C ARG A 87 -12.65 6.42 -20.22
N THR A 88 -12.33 6.99 -21.37
CA THR A 88 -11.02 6.82 -22.01
C THR A 88 -9.90 7.37 -21.13
N ARG A 89 -10.12 8.49 -20.44
CA ARG A 89 -9.12 9.07 -19.53
C ARG A 89 -8.89 8.18 -18.30
N VAL A 90 -9.96 7.66 -17.69
CA VAL A 90 -9.85 6.71 -16.56
C VAL A 90 -9.11 5.43 -16.97
N LEU A 91 -9.47 4.84 -18.12
CA LEU A 91 -8.82 3.65 -18.65
C LEU A 91 -7.34 3.88 -18.99
N ARG A 92 -7.00 5.09 -19.47
CA ARG A 92 -5.61 5.48 -19.73
C ARG A 92 -4.80 5.54 -18.42
N GLU A 93 -5.29 6.26 -17.42
CA GLU A 93 -4.57 6.39 -16.13
C GLU A 93 -4.35 5.02 -15.45
N THR A 94 -5.39 4.19 -15.43
CA THR A 94 -5.28 2.82 -14.87
C THR A 94 -4.34 1.93 -15.70
N GLY A 95 -4.31 2.10 -17.03
CA GLY A 95 -3.35 1.45 -17.91
C GLY A 95 -1.90 1.88 -17.65
N LEU A 96 -1.66 3.18 -17.42
CA LEU A 96 -0.33 3.71 -17.09
C LEU A 96 0.16 3.21 -15.73
N ALA A 97 -0.74 3.06 -14.76
CA ALA A 97 -0.43 2.52 -13.44
C ALA A 97 -0.06 1.02 -13.48
N ALA A 98 -0.44 0.27 -14.52
CA ALA A 98 -0.23 -1.17 -14.56
C ALA A 98 1.25 -1.58 -14.57
N VAL A 99 2.12 -0.80 -15.20
CA VAL A 99 3.57 -1.08 -15.27
C VAL A 99 4.22 -1.00 -13.88
N PRO A 100 4.11 0.10 -13.12
CA PRO A 100 4.70 0.17 -11.79
C PRO A 100 4.01 -0.77 -10.79
N LEU A 101 2.71 -1.06 -10.93
CA LEU A 101 2.00 -2.00 -10.05
C LEU A 101 2.35 -3.47 -10.32
N GLY A 102 2.79 -3.81 -11.53
CA GLY A 102 3.03 -5.19 -11.95
C GLY A 102 1.75 -5.98 -12.30
N PHE A 103 0.58 -5.36 -12.20
CA PHE A 103 -0.72 -5.89 -12.61
C PHE A 103 -1.64 -4.76 -13.08
N ARG A 104 -2.68 -5.10 -13.86
CA ARG A 104 -3.68 -4.12 -14.30
C ARG A 104 -4.80 -3.98 -13.26
N PRO A 105 -5.07 -2.78 -12.72
CA PRO A 105 -6.27 -2.52 -11.94
C PRO A 105 -7.53 -2.82 -12.75
N SER A 106 -8.58 -3.34 -12.10
CA SER A 106 -9.89 -3.47 -12.73
C SER A 106 -10.64 -2.14 -12.70
N VAL A 107 -11.49 -1.90 -13.69
CA VAL A 107 -12.27 -0.67 -13.81
C VAL A 107 -13.73 -0.99 -14.10
N THR A 108 -14.61 -0.45 -13.28
CA THR A 108 -16.07 -0.54 -13.43
C THR A 108 -16.66 0.85 -13.59
N PHE A 109 -17.56 1.02 -14.55
CA PHE A 109 -18.32 2.26 -14.75
C PHE A 109 -19.80 1.99 -14.50
N VAL A 110 -20.40 2.74 -13.59
CA VAL A 110 -21.83 2.66 -13.28
C VAL A 110 -22.52 3.91 -13.80
N GLY A 111 -23.48 3.71 -14.71
CA GLY A 111 -24.21 4.79 -15.38
C GLY A 111 -23.55 5.36 -16.64
N PRO A 112 -24.18 6.37 -17.27
CA PRO A 112 -23.72 6.97 -18.53
C PRO A 112 -22.62 8.01 -18.30
N VAL A 113 -21.44 7.56 -17.87
CA VAL A 113 -20.30 8.40 -17.46
C VAL A 113 -19.90 9.44 -18.51
N ASP A 114 -19.81 9.07 -19.79
CA ASP A 114 -19.38 10.01 -20.84
C ASP A 114 -20.40 11.12 -21.14
N VAL A 115 -21.65 10.95 -20.69
CA VAL A 115 -22.73 11.93 -20.88
C VAL A 115 -22.93 12.77 -19.62
N ARG A 116 -22.83 12.13 -18.44
CA ARG A 116 -23.15 12.77 -17.16
C ARG A 116 -21.98 13.46 -16.48
N LEU A 117 -20.73 13.18 -16.84
CA LEU A 117 -19.58 13.74 -16.14
C LEU A 117 -19.04 14.98 -16.89
N PRO A 118 -19.21 16.20 -16.35
CA PRO A 118 -18.68 17.41 -16.97
C PRO A 118 -17.15 17.40 -17.03
N GLU A 119 -16.57 18.21 -17.92
CA GLU A 119 -15.12 18.30 -18.09
C GLU A 119 -14.39 18.70 -16.79
N ALA A 120 -14.96 19.64 -16.02
CA ALA A 120 -14.38 20.07 -14.74
C ALA A 120 -14.32 18.92 -13.72
N ALA A 121 -15.41 18.16 -13.58
CA ALA A 121 -15.47 16.99 -12.72
C ALA A 121 -14.54 15.87 -13.21
N THR A 122 -14.46 15.67 -14.53
CA THR A 122 -13.57 14.69 -15.16
C THR A 122 -12.10 14.97 -14.82
N LYS A 123 -11.65 16.23 -14.89
CA LYS A 123 -10.27 16.60 -14.56
C LYS A 123 -9.92 16.30 -13.11
N GLU A 124 -10.78 16.69 -12.16
CA GLU A 124 -10.50 16.43 -10.74
C GLU A 124 -10.61 14.95 -10.39
N LEU A 125 -11.56 14.21 -10.98
CA LEU A 125 -11.69 12.76 -10.80
C LEU A 125 -10.45 12.02 -11.30
N VAL A 126 -9.96 12.35 -12.50
CA VAL A 126 -8.75 11.74 -13.08
C VAL A 126 -7.53 12.04 -12.21
N ALA A 127 -7.42 13.27 -11.69
CA ALA A 127 -6.34 13.63 -10.79
C ALA A 127 -6.44 12.93 -9.43
N ALA A 128 -7.65 12.74 -8.89
CA ALA A 128 -7.90 11.97 -7.67
C ALA A 128 -7.55 10.48 -7.87
N LEU A 129 -7.95 9.90 -9.00
CA LEU A 129 -7.58 8.53 -9.38
C LEU A 129 -6.06 8.35 -9.44
N ARG A 130 -5.36 9.27 -10.09
CA ARG A 130 -3.89 9.25 -10.18
C ARG A 130 -3.23 9.27 -8.81
N GLU A 131 -3.72 10.13 -7.91
CA GLU A 131 -3.22 10.22 -6.54
C GLU A 131 -3.48 8.93 -5.77
N ALA A 132 -4.69 8.36 -5.87
CA ALA A 132 -5.05 7.10 -5.21
C ALA A 132 -4.18 5.92 -5.70
N LEU A 133 -3.99 5.78 -7.02
CA LEU A 133 -3.14 4.74 -7.60
C LEU A 133 -1.67 4.90 -7.20
N SER A 134 -1.18 6.14 -7.14
CA SER A 134 0.18 6.44 -6.69
C SER A 134 0.37 6.06 -5.21
N ASN A 135 -0.63 6.30 -4.37
CA ASN A 135 -0.61 5.90 -2.96
C ASN A 135 -0.66 4.37 -2.80
N ALA A 136 -1.47 3.68 -3.60
CA ALA A 136 -1.48 2.22 -3.60
C ALA A 136 -0.12 1.64 -4.02
N PHE A 137 0.50 2.19 -5.07
CA PHE A 137 1.83 1.77 -5.51
C PHE A 137 2.90 1.94 -4.42
N ARG A 138 2.93 3.11 -3.74
CA ARG A 138 3.96 3.39 -2.74
C ARG A 138 3.78 2.59 -1.44
N HIS A 139 2.54 2.37 -1.02
CA HIS A 139 2.27 1.95 0.36
C HIS A 139 1.50 0.64 0.50
N ALA A 140 0.69 0.24 -0.49
CA ALA A 140 -0.25 -0.86 -0.26
C ALA A 140 0.40 -2.24 -0.31
N ARG A 141 1.45 -2.46 -1.12
CA ARG A 141 1.91 -3.82 -1.47
C ARG A 141 0.74 -4.72 -1.93
N ALA A 142 -0.22 -4.11 -2.61
CA ALA A 142 -1.43 -4.76 -3.08
C ALA A 142 -1.12 -5.73 -4.22
N SER A 143 -1.93 -6.76 -4.34
CA SER A 143 -1.95 -7.67 -5.48
C SER A 143 -3.15 -7.44 -6.39
N ARG A 144 -4.13 -6.67 -5.91
CA ARG A 144 -5.36 -6.31 -6.61
C ARG A 144 -5.78 -4.88 -6.25
N ILE A 145 -6.25 -4.16 -7.27
CA ILE A 145 -6.89 -2.85 -7.12
C ILE A 145 -8.16 -2.83 -7.97
N GLU A 146 -9.25 -2.39 -7.37
CA GLU A 146 -10.55 -2.23 -7.99
C GLU A 146 -10.91 -0.73 -8.05
N VAL A 147 -11.15 -0.23 -9.26
CA VAL A 147 -11.57 1.15 -9.52
C VAL A 147 -13.02 1.16 -9.96
N THR A 148 -13.86 1.95 -9.30
CA THR A 148 -15.26 2.15 -9.68
C THR A 148 -15.54 3.64 -9.86
N VAL A 149 -16.17 4.00 -10.98
CA VAL A 149 -16.71 5.34 -11.22
C VAL A 149 -18.22 5.22 -11.39
N ASP A 150 -18.96 5.74 -10.41
CA ASP A 150 -20.42 5.70 -10.39
C ASP A 150 -21.00 7.11 -10.52
N VAL A 151 -21.72 7.38 -11.62
CA VAL A 151 -22.42 8.66 -11.87
C VAL A 151 -23.93 8.56 -11.61
N THR A 152 -24.35 7.54 -10.87
CA THR A 152 -25.72 7.32 -10.40
C THR A 152 -25.84 7.41 -8.88
N ALA A 153 -24.72 7.61 -8.19
CA ALA A 153 -24.67 7.73 -6.75
C ALA A 153 -25.31 9.04 -6.26
N ALA A 154 -26.02 8.95 -5.14
CA ALA A 154 -26.40 10.11 -4.35
C ALA A 154 -25.27 10.41 -3.34
N LEU A 155 -24.89 11.68 -3.25
CA LEU A 155 -23.96 12.15 -2.22
C LEU A 155 -24.60 12.13 -0.83
N PRO A 156 -23.82 12.28 0.26
CA PRO A 156 -24.37 12.27 1.62
C PRO A 156 -25.47 13.30 1.89
N ASP A 157 -25.52 14.38 1.12
CA ASP A 157 -26.55 15.41 1.20
C ASP A 157 -27.80 15.12 0.33
N GLY A 158 -27.82 13.97 -0.35
CA GLY A 158 -28.91 13.52 -1.22
C GLY A 158 -28.87 14.09 -2.64
N SER A 159 -27.87 14.90 -2.99
CA SER A 159 -27.70 15.40 -4.36
C SER A 159 -27.14 14.34 -5.30
N ASP A 160 -27.43 14.47 -6.59
CA ASP A 160 -26.81 13.65 -7.63
C ASP A 160 -25.31 13.95 -7.68
N GLY A 161 -24.50 12.88 -7.72
CA GLY A 161 -23.06 13.03 -7.77
C GLY A 161 -22.35 11.94 -8.54
N VAL A 162 -21.04 12.13 -8.64
CA VAL A 162 -20.10 11.10 -9.05
C VAL A 162 -19.36 10.57 -7.82
N LEU A 163 -19.20 9.26 -7.75
CA LEU A 163 -18.38 8.58 -6.76
C LEU A 163 -17.25 7.82 -7.46
N LEU A 164 -16.01 8.21 -7.18
CA LEU A 164 -14.82 7.43 -7.49
C LEU A 164 -14.46 6.59 -6.25
N THR A 165 -14.42 5.29 -6.40
CA THR A 165 -13.90 4.35 -5.39
C THR A 165 -12.67 3.65 -5.92
N VAL A 166 -11.57 3.69 -5.17
CA VAL A 166 -10.35 2.95 -5.45
C VAL A 166 -10.03 2.08 -4.23
N ALA A 167 -10.13 0.77 -4.39
CA ALA A 167 -9.94 -0.18 -3.29
C ALA A 167 -8.81 -1.17 -3.59
N ASP A 168 -7.91 -1.34 -2.63
CA ASP A 168 -6.79 -2.29 -2.71
C ASP A 168 -6.90 -3.38 -1.64
N ASP A 169 -6.22 -4.51 -1.87
CA ASP A 169 -6.10 -5.63 -0.93
C ASP A 169 -4.79 -5.65 -0.15
N GLY A 170 -4.12 -4.49 -0.06
CA GLY A 170 -2.79 -4.35 0.50
C GLY A 170 -2.71 -4.40 2.02
N VAL A 171 -1.68 -3.79 2.58
CA VAL A 171 -1.44 -3.73 4.04
C VAL A 171 -2.28 -2.66 4.75
N GLY A 172 -2.93 -1.79 3.98
CA GLY A 172 -3.85 -0.77 4.48
C GLY A 172 -3.23 0.55 4.96
N VAL A 173 -4.07 1.36 5.59
CA VAL A 173 -3.72 2.64 6.26
C VAL A 173 -3.26 2.34 7.68
N GLY A 174 -1.97 1.98 7.84
CA GLY A 174 -1.30 2.07 9.15
C GLY A 174 -1.25 3.52 9.66
N ALA A 175 -0.51 3.78 10.74
CA ALA A 175 -0.28 5.16 11.21
C ALA A 175 0.19 6.05 10.03
N PRO A 176 -0.54 7.12 9.66
CA PRO A 176 -0.18 7.91 8.50
C PRO A 176 1.18 8.60 8.72
N ASP A 177 2.14 8.38 7.82
CA ASP A 177 3.36 9.20 7.70
C ASP A 177 3.04 10.55 7.02
N ALA A 178 4.01 11.48 6.93
CA ALA A 178 3.71 12.82 6.42
C ALA A 178 3.39 12.82 4.92
N GLY A 179 4.08 11.99 4.12
CA GLY A 179 3.76 11.76 2.72
C GLY A 179 2.30 11.33 2.49
N ARG A 180 1.82 10.34 3.23
CA ARG A 180 0.44 9.85 3.11
C ARG A 180 -0.60 10.87 3.56
N ARG A 181 -0.32 11.65 4.61
CA ARG A 181 -1.17 12.80 5.02
C ARG A 181 -1.28 13.86 3.93
N SER A 182 -0.20 14.09 3.18
CA SER A 182 -0.19 15.03 2.06
C SER A 182 -1.09 14.55 0.90
N GLY A 183 -0.98 13.27 0.54
CA GLY A 183 -1.81 12.66 -0.52
C GLY A 183 -3.31 12.66 -0.19
N MET A 184 -3.67 12.30 1.04
CA MET A 184 -5.05 12.36 1.54
C MET A 184 -5.61 13.79 1.51
N ARG A 185 -4.80 14.79 1.91
CA ARG A 185 -5.19 16.21 1.85
C ARG A 185 -5.40 16.67 0.40
N ASN A 186 -4.57 16.20 -0.53
CA ASN A 186 -4.75 16.50 -1.94
C ASN A 186 -6.07 15.92 -2.47
N LEU A 187 -6.41 14.68 -2.12
CA LEU A 187 -7.68 14.05 -2.49
C LEU A 187 -8.88 14.84 -1.96
N ALA A 188 -8.85 15.23 -0.67
CA ALA A 188 -9.91 16.03 -0.05
C ALA A 188 -10.08 17.38 -0.75
N ARG A 189 -8.99 18.14 -0.95
CA ARG A 189 -9.02 19.44 -1.63
C ARG A 189 -9.62 19.37 -3.03
N ARG A 190 -9.33 18.30 -3.79
CA ARG A 190 -9.90 18.13 -5.14
C ARG A 190 -11.41 17.91 -5.11
N ALA A 191 -11.91 17.22 -4.10
CA ALA A 191 -13.35 17.06 -3.92
C ALA A 191 -13.98 18.41 -3.53
N GLU A 192 -13.37 19.09 -2.55
CA GLU A 192 -13.80 20.40 -2.05
C GLU A 192 -13.86 21.46 -3.15
N ASN A 193 -12.93 21.44 -4.12
CA ASN A 193 -12.95 22.32 -5.29
C ASN A 193 -14.24 22.23 -6.11
N LEU A 194 -14.98 21.12 -5.99
CA LEU A 194 -16.26 20.89 -6.64
C LEU A 194 -17.44 20.87 -5.65
N GLY A 195 -17.22 21.20 -4.38
CA GLY A 195 -18.23 21.08 -3.32
C GLY A 195 -18.46 19.64 -2.84
N GLY A 196 -17.53 18.74 -3.15
CA GLY A 196 -17.56 17.33 -2.79
C GLY A 196 -16.77 16.99 -1.53
N THR A 197 -16.59 15.69 -1.28
CA THR A 197 -15.83 15.17 -0.14
C THR A 197 -14.97 13.97 -0.52
N ALA A 198 -13.96 13.66 0.30
CA ALA A 198 -13.19 12.44 0.19
C ALA A 198 -13.12 11.73 1.55
N SER A 199 -13.14 10.41 1.54
CA SER A 199 -12.96 9.56 2.72
C SER A 199 -12.11 8.35 2.39
N TRP A 200 -11.62 7.67 3.41
CA TRP A 200 -10.84 6.45 3.26
C TRP A 200 -11.12 5.49 4.41
N GLY A 201 -10.97 4.21 4.15
CA GLY A 201 -11.28 3.15 5.12
C GLY A 201 -10.61 1.81 4.78
N PRO A 202 -11.06 0.73 5.44
CA PRO A 202 -10.59 -0.62 5.19
C PRO A 202 -10.68 -1.02 3.72
N GLY A 203 -9.75 -1.84 3.26
CA GLY A 203 -9.69 -2.32 1.88
C GLY A 203 -10.54 -3.57 1.62
N ILE A 204 -10.28 -4.19 0.47
CA ILE A 204 -10.98 -5.37 -0.05
C ILE A 204 -10.27 -6.69 0.28
N GLY A 205 -9.22 -6.64 1.09
CA GLY A 205 -8.51 -7.81 1.58
C GLY A 205 -9.22 -8.48 2.76
N PRO A 206 -8.82 -9.71 3.12
CA PRO A 206 -9.39 -10.42 4.26
C PRO A 206 -9.33 -9.59 5.55
N GLY A 207 -10.43 -9.55 6.30
CA GLY A 207 -10.51 -8.78 7.54
C GLY A 207 -10.43 -7.25 7.36
N GLY A 208 -10.67 -6.73 6.15
CA GLY A 208 -10.56 -5.29 5.85
C GLY A 208 -9.14 -4.84 5.55
N ALA A 209 -8.22 -5.77 5.29
CA ALA A 209 -6.87 -5.44 4.83
C ALA A 209 -6.91 -4.60 3.54
N GLY A 210 -5.96 -3.69 3.41
CA GLY A 210 -5.87 -2.75 2.29
C GLY A 210 -6.53 -1.42 2.60
N THR A 211 -6.66 -0.59 1.57
CA THR A 211 -7.28 0.74 1.69
C THR A 211 -8.39 0.88 0.66
N THR A 212 -9.52 1.42 1.07
CA THR A 212 -10.53 1.98 0.16
C THR A 212 -10.47 3.48 0.24
N VAL A 213 -10.26 4.15 -0.89
CA VAL A 213 -10.40 5.61 -1.05
C VAL A 213 -11.71 5.87 -1.77
N VAL A 214 -12.51 6.77 -1.22
CA VAL A 214 -13.77 7.23 -1.81
C VAL A 214 -13.67 8.73 -2.01
N TRP A 215 -13.83 9.18 -3.25
CA TRP A 215 -13.86 10.58 -3.63
C TRP A 215 -15.20 10.86 -4.31
N GLY A 216 -15.92 11.89 -3.89
CA GLY A 216 -17.23 12.21 -4.44
C GLY A 216 -17.40 13.70 -4.70
N ALA A 217 -18.12 14.06 -5.76
CA ALA A 217 -18.43 15.43 -6.13
C ALA A 217 -19.83 15.55 -6.77
N PRO A 218 -20.53 16.69 -6.60
CA PRO A 218 -21.82 16.93 -7.25
C PRO A 218 -21.73 16.93 -8.78
N LEU A 219 -22.83 16.57 -9.45
CA LEU A 219 -22.98 16.60 -10.93
C LEU A 219 -23.87 17.74 -11.41
#